data_AF-A0A0M9WPJ8-F1
#
_entry.id   AF-A0A0M9WPJ8-F1
#
_cell.length_a   1.000
_cell.length_b   1.000
_cell.length_c   1.000
_cell.angle_alpha   90.00
_cell.angle_beta   90.00
_cell.angle_gamma   90.00
#
_symmetry.space_group_name_H-M   'P 1'
#
loop_
_entity.id
_entity.type
_entity.pdbx_description
1 polymer ?
#
loop_
_entity_poly.entity_id
_entity_poly.type
_entity_poly.pdbx_seq_one_letter_code
_entity_poly.pdbx_strand_id
1 'polypeptide(L)'
;MEPVEINAGNWYLLAEDPAAWAADTGYRWSVREATTAAVEATVELRPDGTLTGTAEPGCSDALAAGSAAVRRFAEGALGMTVTEGP
;
A
#
# COMPACT_ATOMS: atom_id res chain seq x y z
N MET A 1 -5.33 -11.26 -8.58
CA MET A 1 -4.70 -10.08 -9.22
C MET A 1 -3.19 -10.29 -9.33
N GLU A 2 -2.54 -9.79 -10.37
CA GLU A 2 -1.08 -9.71 -10.40
C GLU A 2 -0.59 -8.62 -9.42
N PRO A 3 0.53 -8.83 -8.69
CA PRO A 3 1.09 -7.82 -7.79
C PRO A 3 1.44 -6.52 -8.53
N VAL A 4 1.11 -5.37 -7.94
CA VAL A 4 1.36 -4.03 -8.50
C VAL A 4 2.34 -3.27 -7.62
N GLU A 5 3.40 -2.72 -8.20
CA GLU A 5 4.30 -1.78 -7.52
C GLU A 5 3.88 -0.33 -7.80
N ILE A 6 4.05 0.58 -6.83
CA ILE A 6 3.60 1.98 -6.97
C ILE A 6 4.74 2.94 -6.61
N ASN A 7 5.01 3.93 -7.46
CA ASN A 7 5.85 5.07 -7.08
C ASN A 7 5.00 6.11 -6.32
N ALA A 8 5.50 6.55 -5.17
CA ALA A 8 4.86 7.53 -4.30
C ALA A 8 5.82 8.70 -3.97
N GLY A 9 6.54 9.19 -4.98
CA GLY A 9 7.52 10.26 -4.80
C GLY A 9 8.82 9.74 -4.18
N ASN A 10 9.08 10.09 -2.92
CA ASN A 10 10.28 9.67 -2.18
C ASN A 10 10.24 8.19 -1.78
N TRP A 11 9.12 7.49 -2.02
CA TRP A 11 8.95 6.08 -1.68
C TRP A 11 8.52 5.25 -2.88
N TYR A 12 8.85 3.96 -2.84
CA TYR A 12 8.27 2.92 -3.68
C TYR A 12 7.49 1.94 -2.81
N LEU A 13 6.33 1.53 -3.28
CA LEU A 13 5.50 0.50 -2.68
C LEU A 13 5.77 -0.81 -3.40
N LEU A 14 6.44 -1.74 -2.71
CA LEU A 14 6.73 -3.06 -3.24
C LEU A 14 5.64 -4.01 -2.77
N ALA A 15 5.01 -4.72 -3.71
CA ALA A 15 3.97 -5.67 -3.37
C ALA A 15 4.53 -6.86 -2.57
N GLU A 16 3.80 -7.24 -1.53
CA GLU A 16 4.11 -8.36 -0.64
C GLU A 16 3.01 -9.43 -0.74
N ASP A 17 3.32 -10.66 -0.35
CA ASP A 17 2.38 -11.80 -0.32
C ASP A 17 1.62 -12.04 -1.65
N PRO A 18 2.32 -12.39 -2.74
CA PRO A 18 1.72 -12.55 -4.07
C PRO A 18 0.63 -13.63 -4.11
N ALA A 19 0.60 -14.57 -3.16
CA ALA A 19 -0.46 -15.56 -3.05
C ALA A 19 -1.80 -14.93 -2.63
N ALA A 20 -1.79 -14.00 -1.67
CA ALA A 20 -2.99 -13.26 -1.27
C ALA A 20 -3.53 -12.38 -2.41
N TRP A 21 -2.63 -11.75 -3.18
CA TRP A 21 -3.00 -11.02 -4.39
C TRP A 21 -3.65 -11.94 -5.43
N ALA A 22 -3.04 -13.09 -5.70
CA ALA A 22 -3.56 -14.07 -6.66
C ALA A 22 -4.94 -14.62 -6.24
N ALA A 23 -5.13 -14.85 -4.94
CA ALA A 23 -6.37 -15.34 -4.35
C ALA A 23 -7.44 -14.24 -4.14
N ASP A 24 -7.11 -12.98 -4.38
CA ASP A 24 -8.00 -11.83 -4.19
C ASP A 24 -8.49 -11.69 -2.74
N THR A 25 -7.60 -11.98 -1.77
CA THR A 25 -7.92 -11.93 -0.33
C THR A 25 -7.30 -10.74 0.39
N GLY A 26 -6.32 -10.09 -0.23
CA GLY A 26 -5.68 -8.88 0.28
C GLY A 26 -4.52 -8.44 -0.60
N TYR A 27 -4.26 -7.15 -0.62
CA TYR A 27 -3.17 -6.54 -1.38
C TYR A 27 -2.29 -5.76 -0.40
N ARG A 28 -1.09 -6.26 -0.15
CA ARG A 28 -0.15 -5.66 0.81
C ARG A 28 1.06 -5.09 0.08
N TRP A 29 1.55 -3.96 0.60
CA TRP A 29 2.79 -3.34 0.18
C TRP A 29 3.70 -3.04 1.37
N SER A 30 5.01 -3.18 1.16
CA SER A 30 6.00 -2.46 1.96
C SER A 30 6.25 -1.09 1.31
N VAL A 31 6.21 -0.02 2.11
CA VAL A 31 6.56 1.34 1.70
C VAL A 31 8.05 1.54 1.98
N ARG A 32 8.84 1.74 0.93
CA ARG A 32 10.30 1.76 1.00
C ARG A 32 10.85 3.10 0.55
N GLU A 33 11.78 3.66 1.31
CA GLU A 33 12.46 4.90 0.90
C GLU A 33 13.26 4.64 -0.39
N ALA A 34 13.14 5.55 -1.35
CA ALA A 34 13.57 5.34 -2.73
C ALA A 34 15.08 5.19 -2.92
N THR A 35 15.89 5.75 -2.02
CA THR A 35 17.35 5.77 -2.13
C THR A 35 17.99 4.56 -1.44
N THR A 36 17.49 4.24 -0.26
CA THR A 36 18.06 3.26 0.68
C THR A 36 17.33 1.92 0.66
N ALA A 37 16.13 1.88 0.07
CA ALA A 37 15.21 0.75 0.08
C ALA A 37 14.78 0.27 1.49
N ALA A 38 15.01 1.10 2.52
CA ALA A 38 14.57 0.84 3.88
C ALA A 38 13.05 0.80 3.95
N VAL A 39 12.49 -0.20 4.65
CA VAL A 39 11.05 -0.27 4.90
C VAL A 39 10.71 0.72 6.00
N GLU A 40 9.81 1.64 5.71
CA GLU A 40 9.41 2.72 6.63
C GLU A 40 7.94 2.64 7.03
N ALA A 41 7.13 1.93 6.23
CA ALA A 41 5.75 1.62 6.56
C ALA A 41 5.28 0.37 5.81
N THR A 42 4.10 -0.12 6.18
CA THR A 42 3.34 -1.13 5.44
C THR A 42 1.92 -0.65 5.25
N VAL A 43 1.32 -1.00 4.11
CA VAL A 43 -0.05 -0.66 3.76
C VAL A 43 -0.74 -1.91 3.23
N GLU A 44 -1.99 -2.14 3.64
CA GLU A 44 -2.82 -3.24 3.18
C GLU A 44 -4.18 -2.72 2.73
N LEU A 45 -4.59 -3.12 1.53
CA LEU A 45 -5.92 -2.92 1.00
C LEU A 45 -6.65 -4.26 0.97
N ARG A 46 -7.85 -4.31 1.54
CA ARG A 46 -8.74 -5.47 1.44
C ARG A 46 -9.68 -5.38 0.23
N PRO A 47 -10.17 -6.52 -0.27
CA PRO A 47 -11.13 -6.55 -1.39
C PRO A 47 -12.45 -5.80 -1.12
N ASP A 48 -12.79 -5.54 0.15
CA ASP A 48 -13.95 -4.74 0.54
C ASP A 48 -13.70 -3.22 0.52
N GLY A 49 -12.48 -2.78 0.19
CA GLY A 49 -12.08 -1.37 0.16
C GLY A 49 -11.48 -0.85 1.48
N THR A 50 -11.35 -1.69 2.51
CA THR A 50 -10.71 -1.28 3.76
C THR A 50 -9.20 -1.12 3.57
N LEU A 51 -8.68 0.07 3.86
CA LEU A 51 -7.26 0.43 3.83
C LEU A 51 -6.72 0.55 5.26
N THR A 52 -5.69 -0.20 5.58
CA THR A 52 -4.95 -0.09 6.85
C THR A 52 -3.46 0.08 6.59
N GLY A 53 -2.72 0.52 7.60
CA GLY A 53 -1.27 0.56 7.52
C GLY A 53 -0.60 0.91 8.84
N THR A 54 0.69 0.65 8.91
CA THR A 54 1.53 0.91 10.08
C THR A 54 2.85 1.53 9.65
N ALA A 55 3.31 2.54 10.40
CA ALA A 55 4.60 3.19 10.18
C ALA A 55 5.62 2.70 11.21
N GLU A 56 6.88 2.60 10.78
CA GLU A 56 8.00 2.57 11.72
C GLU A 56 8.05 3.89 12.51
N PRO A 57 8.64 3.91 13.73
CA PRO A 57 8.72 5.11 14.54
C PRO A 57 9.40 6.28 13.81
N GLY A 58 8.69 7.41 13.68
CA GLY A 58 9.17 8.61 12.98
C GLY A 58 8.90 8.62 11.47
N CYS A 59 8.32 7.56 10.91
CA CYS A 59 8.06 7.41 9.48
C CYS A 59 6.58 7.65 9.11
N SER A 60 5.87 8.52 9.83
CA SER A 60 4.45 8.80 9.56
C SER A 60 4.21 9.35 8.15
N ASP A 61 5.18 10.08 7.59
CA ASP A 61 5.08 10.66 6.25
C ASP A 61 5.10 9.55 5.17
N ALA A 62 5.90 8.50 5.38
CA ALA A 62 5.94 7.34 4.50
C ALA A 62 4.58 6.62 4.47
N LEU A 63 3.99 6.38 5.64
CA LEU A 63 2.65 5.79 5.74
C LEU A 63 1.59 6.66 5.07
N ALA A 64 1.60 7.99 5.31
CA ALA A 64 0.65 8.90 4.68
C ALA A 64 0.77 8.90 3.15
N ALA A 65 2.00 8.95 2.62
CA ALA A 65 2.27 8.90 1.19
C ALA A 65 1.82 7.55 0.58
N GLY A 66 2.16 6.44 1.23
CA GLY A 66 1.78 5.10 0.80
C GLY A 66 0.27 4.88 0.79
N SER A 67 -0.42 5.20 1.88
CA SER A 67 -1.88 5.10 1.97
C SER A 67 -2.58 5.96 0.93
N ALA A 68 -2.10 7.18 0.69
CA ALA A 68 -2.67 8.05 -0.32
C ALA A 68 -2.43 7.53 -1.75
N ALA A 69 -1.30 6.88 -2.01
CA ALA A 69 -1.03 6.26 -3.31
C ALA A 69 -1.92 5.04 -3.55
N VAL A 70 -2.05 4.15 -2.57
CA VAL A 70 -2.92 2.96 -2.64
C VAL A 70 -4.38 3.37 -2.80
N ARG A 71 -4.85 4.40 -2.07
CA ARG A 71 -6.21 4.93 -2.24
C ARG A 71 -6.48 5.34 -3.69
N ARG A 72 -5.60 6.14 -4.29
CA ARG A 72 -5.75 6.59 -5.69
C ARG A 72 -5.74 5.43 -6.68
N PHE A 73 -4.88 4.44 -6.45
CA PHE A 73 -4.86 3.22 -7.25
C PHE A 73 -6.18 2.46 -7.14
N ALA A 74 -6.68 2.21 -5.94
CA ALA A 74 -7.92 1.48 -5.71
C ALA A 74 -9.15 2.21 -6.31
N GLU A 75 -9.27 3.51 -6.07
CA GLU A 75 -10.39 4.31 -6.58
C GLU A 75 -10.31 4.49 -8.10
N GLY A 76 -9.12 4.74 -8.64
CA GLY A 76 -8.93 5.05 -10.07
C GLY A 76 -8.83 3.82 -10.97
N ALA A 77 -8.06 2.81 -10.57
CA ALA A 77 -7.78 1.64 -11.41
C ALA A 77 -8.73 0.47 -11.13
N LEU A 78 -9.14 0.27 -9.87
CA LEU A 78 -10.03 -0.83 -9.48
C LEU A 78 -11.50 -0.40 -9.35
N GLY A 79 -11.79 0.91 -9.34
CA GLY A 79 -13.14 1.45 -9.18
C GLY A 79 -13.72 1.19 -7.78
N MET A 80 -12.87 1.01 -6.76
CA MET A 80 -13.27 0.72 -5.39
C MET A 80 -13.62 2.02 -4.64
N THR A 81 -14.49 1.92 -3.63
CA THR A 81 -14.61 2.97 -2.61
C THR A 81 -13.71 2.61 -1.44
N VAL A 82 -12.78 3.50 -1.08
CA VAL A 82 -11.80 3.24 -0.02
C VAL A 82 -12.26 3.83 1.30
N THR A 83 -12.23 3.01 2.35
CA THR A 83 -12.46 3.44 3.73
C THR A 83 -11.24 3.12 4.57
N GLU A 84 -10.92 4.00 5.53
CA GLU A 84 -9.82 3.72 6.47
C GLU A 84 -10.28 2.72 7.52
N GLY A 85 -9.51 1.65 7.67
CA GLY A 85 -9.66 0.70 8.77
C GLY A 85 -9.00 1.21 10.05
N PRO A 86 -9.36 0.62 11.20
CA PRO A 86 -8.72 0.90 12.47
C PRO A 86 -7.25 0.47 12.51
#